data_AF-A0A2N9Y0W1-F1
#
_entry.id   AF-A0A2N9Y0W1-F1
#
_cell.length_a   1.000
_cell.length_b   1.000
_cell.length_c   1.000
_cell.angle_alpha   90.00
_cell.angle_beta   90.00
_cell.angle_gamma   90.00
#
_symmetry.space_group_name_H-M   'P 1'
#
loop_
_entity.id
_entity.type
_entity.pdbx_description
1 polymer ?
#
loop_
_entity_poly.entity_id
_entity_poly.type
_entity_poly.pdbx_seq_one_letter_code
_entity_poly.pdbx_strand_id
1 'polypeptide(L)'
;MEIYAKTIPVCQLDENNYFVGMTTADLDPLENNGYYLIPRLCIQAEQPESKKGFIAQWTGDNWQYIEDHRGETVYSKETGEVVVIDELGILPATVTTMPCPDIYHQWSEKKNSWVEKADAAQLRLQDKRRSAGTLSRMQMLSQLEISLNKNKAALVAAAENAMTGIELIKIRNYILETQSFSLDNDNWWKFLTDVLHLNEKQIFDLWNDAIHI
;
A
#
# COMPACT_ATOMS: atom_id res chain seq x y z
N MET A 1 -0.08 -58.85 -36.39
CA MET A 1 0.91 -58.54 -35.36
C MET A 1 0.65 -57.09 -35.00
N GLU A 2 0.16 -56.82 -33.78
CA GLU A 2 -0.06 -55.44 -33.35
C GLU A 2 1.30 -54.73 -33.28
N ILE A 3 1.39 -53.54 -33.87
CA ILE A 3 2.61 -52.75 -33.88
C ILE A 3 2.44 -51.69 -32.80
N TYR A 4 3.17 -51.84 -31.69
CA TYR A 4 3.17 -50.88 -30.59
C TYR A 4 4.21 -49.79 -30.83
N ALA A 5 3.91 -48.57 -30.37
CA ALA A 5 4.87 -47.48 -30.40
C ALA A 5 6.02 -47.78 -29.44
N LYS A 6 7.24 -47.32 -29.75
CA LYS A 6 8.39 -47.48 -28.84
C LYS A 6 8.20 -46.70 -27.54
N THR A 7 7.46 -45.59 -27.60
CA THR A 7 7.19 -44.70 -26.48
C THR A 7 5.78 -44.15 -26.56
N ILE A 8 5.17 -43.88 -25.41
CA ILE A 8 3.92 -43.12 -25.29
C ILE A 8 4.11 -41.86 -24.44
N PRO A 9 3.37 -40.77 -24.72
CA PRO A 9 3.35 -39.60 -23.85
C PRO A 9 2.64 -39.93 -22.53
N VAL A 10 3.18 -39.42 -21.43
CA VAL A 10 2.62 -39.56 -20.07
C VAL A 10 2.72 -38.22 -19.35
N CYS A 11 1.81 -37.97 -18.42
CA CYS A 11 1.83 -36.76 -17.59
C CYS A 11 2.74 -36.99 -16.38
N GLN A 12 3.70 -36.10 -16.15
CA GLN A 12 4.52 -36.07 -14.96
C GLN A 12 3.84 -35.25 -13.87
N LEU A 13 3.80 -35.80 -12.66
CA LEU A 13 3.29 -35.18 -11.45
C LEU A 13 4.43 -34.86 -10.47
N ASP A 14 4.17 -33.95 -9.52
CA ASP A 14 5.00 -33.79 -8.32
C ASP A 14 4.53 -34.73 -7.19
N GLU A 15 5.14 -34.59 -5.99
CA GLU A 15 4.80 -35.42 -4.82
C GLU A 15 3.37 -35.18 -4.29
N ASN A 16 2.74 -34.06 -4.67
CA ASN A 16 1.38 -33.68 -4.28
C ASN A 16 0.36 -33.93 -5.40
N ASN A 17 0.75 -34.66 -6.45
CA ASN A 17 -0.03 -34.96 -7.65
C ASN A 17 -0.35 -33.75 -8.54
N TYR A 18 0.38 -32.64 -8.43
CA TYR A 18 0.24 -31.52 -9.35
C TYR A 18 0.95 -31.79 -10.68
N PHE A 19 0.33 -31.40 -11.79
CA PHE A 19 0.91 -31.54 -13.11
C PHE A 19 2.16 -30.67 -13.26
N VAL A 20 3.28 -31.31 -13.63
CA VAL A 20 4.58 -30.65 -13.87
C VAL A 20 4.82 -30.47 -15.37
N GLY A 21 4.49 -31.47 -16.18
CA GLY A 21 4.73 -31.44 -17.62
C GLY A 21 4.51 -32.79 -18.29
N MET A 22 4.71 -32.82 -19.60
CA MET A 22 4.66 -34.06 -20.38
C MET A 22 6.05 -34.71 -20.46
N THR A 23 6.08 -36.03 -20.38
CA THR A 23 7.27 -36.87 -20.61
C THR A 23 6.86 -38.14 -21.36
N THR A 24 7.75 -39.12 -21.49
CA THR A 24 7.49 -40.38 -22.21
C THR A 24 7.72 -41.61 -21.35
N ALA A 25 6.94 -42.66 -21.62
CA ALA A 25 7.17 -44.01 -21.10
C ALA A 25 7.58 -44.95 -22.24
N ASP A 26 8.58 -45.78 -21.98
CA ASP A 26 9.11 -46.75 -22.95
C ASP A 26 8.28 -48.03 -22.95
N LEU A 27 8.12 -48.65 -24.12
CA LEU A 27 7.56 -50.00 -24.24
C LEU A 27 8.45 -50.99 -23.50
N ASP A 28 7.84 -51.87 -22.70
CA ASP A 28 8.59 -52.92 -22.00
C ASP A 28 9.18 -53.92 -23.01
N PRO A 29 10.51 -54.05 -23.12
CA PRO A 29 11.13 -54.97 -24.07
C PRO A 29 10.92 -56.44 -23.73
N LEU A 30 10.46 -56.76 -22.51
CA LEU A 30 10.22 -58.13 -22.04
C LEU A 30 8.76 -58.57 -22.26
N GLU A 31 7.82 -57.63 -22.35
CA GLU A 31 6.40 -57.92 -22.56
C GLU A 31 5.92 -57.58 -23.98
N ASN A 32 5.58 -58.60 -24.76
CA ASN A 32 5.09 -58.44 -26.14
C ASN A 32 3.58 -58.14 -26.24
N ASN A 33 2.99 -57.50 -25.21
CA ASN A 33 1.56 -57.23 -25.08
C ASN A 33 1.20 -55.73 -25.14
N GLY A 34 2.17 -54.86 -25.41
CA GLY A 34 1.96 -53.41 -25.42
C GLY A 34 2.01 -52.74 -24.05
N TYR A 35 2.62 -53.39 -23.05
CA TYR A 35 2.84 -52.81 -21.72
C TYR A 35 3.96 -51.77 -21.72
N TYR A 36 3.74 -50.61 -21.10
CA TYR A 36 4.72 -49.52 -21.02
C TYR A 36 5.24 -49.33 -19.59
N LEU A 37 6.54 -49.07 -19.49
CA LEU A 37 7.23 -48.76 -18.24
C LEU A 37 6.99 -47.31 -17.84
N ILE A 38 5.87 -47.06 -17.15
CA ILE A 38 5.51 -45.72 -16.67
C ILE A 38 6.52 -45.29 -15.58
N PRO A 39 7.25 -44.16 -15.78
CA PRO A 39 8.17 -43.66 -14.77
C PRO A 39 7.46 -43.32 -13.46
N ARG A 40 8.23 -43.28 -12.36
CA ARG A 40 7.69 -42.85 -11.06
C ARG A 40 7.11 -41.43 -11.16
N LEU A 41 6.01 -41.18 -10.45
CA LEU A 41 5.24 -39.94 -10.49
C LEU A 41 4.69 -39.59 -11.88
N CYS A 42 4.57 -40.56 -12.80
CA CYS A 42 3.89 -40.37 -14.07
C CYS A 42 2.58 -41.15 -14.13
N ILE A 43 1.63 -40.62 -14.89
CA ILE A 43 0.34 -41.25 -15.17
C ILE A 43 0.07 -41.27 -16.66
N GLN A 44 -0.63 -42.30 -17.13
CA GLN A 44 -1.15 -42.34 -18.48
C GLN A 44 -2.57 -41.72 -18.48
N ALA A 45 -2.61 -40.40 -18.63
CA ALA A 45 -3.84 -39.61 -18.74
C ALA A 45 -3.68 -38.56 -19.84
N GLU A 46 -4.80 -38.04 -20.34
CA GLU A 46 -4.77 -36.85 -21.21
C GLU A 46 -4.21 -35.66 -20.44
N GLN A 47 -3.43 -34.82 -21.14
CA GLN A 47 -2.85 -33.62 -20.56
C GLN A 47 -3.96 -32.67 -20.07
N PRO A 48 -3.83 -32.06 -18.87
CA PRO A 48 -4.81 -31.09 -18.41
C PRO A 48 -4.79 -29.83 -19.30
N GLU A 49 -5.95 -29.21 -19.42
CA GLU A 49 -6.07 -27.92 -20.09
C GLU A 49 -5.32 -26.85 -19.29
N SER A 50 -4.53 -26.02 -19.97
CA SER A 50 -3.88 -24.88 -19.32
C SER A 50 -4.91 -23.82 -18.97
N LYS A 51 -5.09 -23.54 -17.67
CA LYS A 51 -5.97 -22.48 -17.15
C LYS A 51 -5.16 -21.44 -16.38
N LYS A 52 -5.17 -20.19 -16.84
CA LYS A 52 -4.44 -19.10 -16.19
C LYS A 52 -4.93 -18.91 -14.75
N GLY A 53 -4.01 -18.86 -13.80
CA GLY A 53 -4.31 -18.71 -12.37
C GLY A 53 -4.79 -19.99 -11.70
N PHE A 54 -4.59 -21.16 -12.34
CA PHE A 54 -4.91 -22.46 -11.76
C PHE A 54 -3.78 -23.45 -11.99
N ILE A 55 -3.65 -24.39 -11.05
CA ILE A 55 -2.83 -25.58 -11.16
C ILE A 55 -3.73 -26.82 -11.24
N ALA A 56 -3.35 -27.79 -12.08
CA ALA A 56 -4.08 -29.04 -12.22
C ALA A 56 -3.51 -30.09 -11.27
N GLN A 57 -4.38 -30.72 -10.46
CA GLN A 57 -4.06 -31.82 -9.56
C GLN A 57 -4.75 -33.09 -10.04
N TRP A 58 -4.02 -34.20 -10.08
CA TRP A 58 -4.58 -35.50 -10.40
C TRP A 58 -5.27 -36.12 -9.17
N THR A 59 -6.54 -36.53 -9.33
CA THR A 59 -7.34 -37.13 -8.24
C THR A 59 -7.31 -38.66 -8.21
N GLY A 60 -6.66 -39.28 -9.21
CA GLY A 60 -6.70 -40.73 -9.44
C GLY A 60 -7.42 -41.08 -10.74
N ASP A 61 -8.50 -40.36 -11.04
CA ASP A 61 -9.33 -40.59 -12.23
C ASP A 61 -9.48 -39.35 -13.12
N ASN A 62 -9.37 -38.14 -12.57
CA ASN A 62 -9.62 -36.88 -13.29
C ASN A 62 -8.70 -35.75 -12.83
N TRP A 63 -8.69 -34.66 -13.60
CA TRP A 63 -8.03 -33.41 -13.22
C TRP A 63 -8.95 -32.50 -12.40
N GLN A 64 -8.47 -32.08 -11.23
CA GLN A 64 -9.03 -30.99 -10.44
C GLN A 64 -8.21 -29.72 -10.65
N TYR A 65 -8.85 -28.57 -10.80
CA TYR A 65 -8.18 -27.28 -10.93
C TYR A 65 -8.28 -26.50 -9.62
N ILE A 66 -7.14 -26.11 -9.07
CA ILE A 66 -7.03 -25.33 -7.83
C ILE A 66 -6.45 -23.96 -8.18
N GLU A 67 -7.03 -22.89 -7.62
CA GLU A 67 -6.51 -21.54 -7.82
C GLU A 67 -5.03 -21.47 -7.40
N ASP A 68 -4.22 -20.82 -8.23
CA ASP A 68 -2.80 -20.63 -7.99
C ASP A 68 -2.46 -19.16 -8.15
N HIS A 69 -2.48 -18.46 -7.01
CA HIS A 69 -2.14 -17.03 -6.90
C HIS A 69 -0.68 -16.81 -6.49
N ARG A 70 0.14 -17.86 -6.45
CA ARG A 70 1.54 -17.73 -6.07
C ARG A 70 2.28 -16.91 -7.12
N GLY A 71 3.14 -16.01 -6.65
CA GLY A 71 3.83 -15.05 -7.51
C GLY A 71 2.96 -13.89 -8.03
N GLU A 72 1.66 -13.84 -7.70
CA GLU A 72 0.84 -12.65 -7.91
C GLU A 72 1.06 -11.61 -6.80
N THR A 73 0.99 -10.33 -7.14
CA THR A 73 1.03 -9.24 -6.16
C THR A 73 -0.36 -8.99 -5.60
N VAL A 74 -0.56 -9.30 -4.33
CA VAL A 74 -1.77 -8.97 -3.58
C VAL A 74 -1.46 -8.06 -2.40
N TYR A 75 -2.49 -7.42 -1.85
CA TYR A 75 -2.36 -6.39 -0.82
C TYR A 75 -3.23 -6.72 0.39
N SER A 76 -2.75 -6.43 1.59
CA SER A 76 -3.54 -6.47 2.82
C SER A 76 -4.67 -5.43 2.72
N LYS A 77 -5.92 -5.84 2.96
CA LYS A 77 -7.05 -4.91 3.09
C LYS A 77 -6.94 -4.01 4.32
N GLU A 78 -6.18 -4.43 5.33
CA GLU A 78 -6.00 -3.68 6.57
C GLU A 78 -4.94 -2.57 6.39
N THR A 79 -3.78 -2.91 5.85
CA THR A 79 -2.61 -2.00 5.80
C THR A 79 -2.33 -1.45 4.40
N GLY A 80 -2.82 -2.11 3.35
CA GLY A 80 -2.47 -1.80 1.96
C GLY A 80 -1.10 -2.31 1.53
N GLU A 81 -0.37 -3.01 2.41
CA GLU A 81 0.97 -3.55 2.12
C GLU A 81 0.90 -4.81 1.27
N VAL A 82 1.99 -5.09 0.55
CA VAL A 82 2.10 -6.31 -0.28
C VAL A 82 2.14 -7.55 0.60
N VAL A 83 1.33 -8.54 0.25
CA VAL A 83 1.27 -9.85 0.91
C VAL A 83 1.68 -10.91 -0.11
N VAL A 84 2.58 -11.81 0.29
CA VAL A 84 2.98 -12.97 -0.52
C VAL A 84 2.00 -14.11 -0.27
N ILE A 85 1.54 -14.74 -1.36
CA ILE A 85 0.71 -15.95 -1.31
C ILE A 85 1.59 -17.15 -1.63
N ASP A 86 1.72 -18.06 -0.66
CA ASP A 86 2.50 -19.29 -0.79
C ASP A 86 1.61 -20.55 -0.88
N GLU A 87 0.33 -20.42 -0.51
CA GLU A 87 -0.63 -21.52 -0.52
C GLU A 87 -1.48 -21.51 -1.79
N LEU A 88 -1.88 -22.71 -2.23
CA LEU A 88 -2.84 -22.89 -3.32
C LEU A 88 -4.27 -22.74 -2.79
N GLY A 89 -5.15 -22.28 -3.67
CA GLY A 89 -6.57 -22.07 -3.40
C GLY A 89 -6.96 -20.60 -3.39
N ILE A 90 -8.16 -20.35 -2.86
CA ILE A 90 -8.79 -19.04 -2.89
C ILE A 90 -7.99 -18.06 -2.03
N LEU A 91 -7.82 -16.83 -2.53
CA LEU A 91 -7.19 -15.77 -1.76
C LEU A 91 -7.88 -15.57 -0.40
N PRO A 92 -7.10 -15.36 0.68
CA PRO A 92 -7.67 -15.01 1.98
C PRO A 92 -8.61 -13.81 1.89
N ALA A 93 -9.72 -13.83 2.64
CA ALA A 93 -10.67 -12.73 2.65
C ALA A 93 -10.05 -11.39 3.13
N THR A 94 -8.88 -11.44 3.76
CA THR A 94 -8.09 -10.32 4.27
C THR A 94 -7.24 -9.63 3.21
N VAL A 95 -7.12 -10.18 2.00
CA VAL A 95 -6.31 -9.61 0.92
C VAL A 95 -7.15 -9.18 -0.28
N THR A 96 -6.57 -8.34 -1.13
CA THR A 96 -7.16 -7.83 -2.36
C THR A 96 -6.09 -7.71 -3.45
N THR A 97 -6.48 -7.86 -4.72
CA THR A 97 -5.61 -7.59 -5.88
C THR A 97 -5.54 -6.11 -6.22
N MET A 98 -6.35 -5.27 -5.55
CA MET A 98 -6.37 -3.82 -5.77
C MET A 98 -5.31 -3.13 -4.90
N PRO A 99 -4.35 -2.39 -5.48
CA PRO A 99 -3.37 -1.63 -4.70
C PRO A 99 -4.06 -0.53 -3.89
N CYS A 100 -3.59 -0.31 -2.66
CA CYS A 100 -3.99 0.86 -1.87
C CYS A 100 -3.46 2.13 -2.54
N PRO A 101 -4.31 3.13 -2.87
CA PRO A 101 -3.86 4.32 -3.59
C PRO A 101 -2.84 5.16 -2.81
N ASP A 102 -3.09 5.39 -1.52
CA ASP A 102 -2.22 6.12 -0.61
C ASP A 102 -2.60 5.82 0.86
N ILE A 103 -1.81 6.35 1.80
CA ILE A 103 -2.02 6.17 3.25
C ILE A 103 -3.31 6.81 3.79
N TYR A 104 -4.00 7.61 2.99
CA TYR A 104 -5.25 8.28 3.33
C TYR A 104 -6.49 7.50 2.86
N HIS A 105 -6.30 6.29 2.33
CA HIS A 105 -7.37 5.35 2.01
C HIS A 105 -7.46 4.22 3.04
N GLN A 106 -8.64 3.61 3.11
CA GLN A 106 -8.93 2.42 3.89
C GLN A 106 -9.81 1.48 3.08
N TRP A 107 -9.74 0.18 3.34
CA TRP A 107 -10.60 -0.78 2.65
C TRP A 107 -12.05 -0.66 3.12
N SER A 108 -13.00 -0.71 2.19
CA SER A 108 -14.42 -0.79 2.48
C SER A 108 -14.98 -2.13 2.05
N GLU A 109 -15.28 -3.01 3.00
CA GLU A 109 -15.93 -4.29 2.68
C GLU A 109 -17.29 -4.10 1.99
N LYS A 110 -18.02 -3.02 2.32
CA LYS A 110 -19.31 -2.71 1.70
C LYS A 110 -19.19 -2.36 0.21
N LYS A 111 -18.14 -1.64 -0.18
CA LYS A 111 -17.89 -1.27 -1.59
C LYS A 111 -16.97 -2.24 -2.31
N ASN A 112 -16.35 -3.16 -1.56
CA ASN A 112 -15.29 -4.05 -2.03
C ASN A 112 -14.17 -3.28 -2.75
N SER A 113 -13.78 -2.12 -2.19
CA SER A 113 -12.78 -1.24 -2.77
C SER A 113 -12.17 -0.29 -1.74
N TRP A 114 -11.04 0.32 -2.08
CA TRP A 114 -10.41 1.38 -1.31
C TRP A 114 -11.28 2.65 -1.33
N VAL A 115 -11.51 3.23 -0.16
CA VAL A 115 -12.22 4.49 0.01
C VAL A 115 -11.36 5.45 0.80
N GLU A 116 -11.49 6.74 0.49
CA GLU A 116 -10.84 7.80 1.25
C GLU A 116 -11.32 7.79 2.71
N LYS A 117 -10.39 7.92 3.66
CA LYS A 117 -10.70 8.03 5.09
C LYS A 117 -11.52 9.29 5.35
N ALA A 118 -12.39 9.25 6.36
CA ALA A 118 -13.24 10.39 6.70
C ALA A 118 -12.44 11.64 7.11
N ASP A 119 -11.25 11.43 7.68
CA ASP A 119 -10.31 12.46 8.14
C ASP A 119 -9.14 12.69 7.16
N ALA A 120 -9.20 12.16 5.94
CA ALA A 120 -8.11 12.24 4.96
C ALA A 120 -7.61 13.68 4.71
N ALA A 121 -8.52 14.66 4.60
CA ALA A 121 -8.14 16.06 4.41
C ALA A 121 -7.34 16.62 5.60
N GLN A 122 -7.73 16.25 6.84
CA GLN A 122 -7.03 16.66 8.04
C GLN A 122 -5.64 16.00 8.14
N LEU A 123 -5.56 14.71 7.82
CA LEU A 123 -4.29 13.97 7.80
C LEU A 123 -3.32 14.57 6.76
N ARG A 124 -3.79 14.85 5.53
CA ARG A 124 -2.99 15.50 4.48
C ARG A 124 -2.45 16.86 4.94
N LEU A 125 -3.30 17.67 5.59
CA LEU A 125 -2.89 18.96 6.13
C LEU A 125 -1.83 18.80 7.23
N GLN A 126 -2.02 17.84 8.14
CA GLN A 126 -1.05 17.56 9.20
C GLN A 126 0.30 17.11 8.64
N ASP A 127 0.32 16.20 7.67
CA ASP A 127 1.56 15.73 7.04
C ASP A 127 2.26 16.85 6.26
N LYS A 128 1.49 17.73 5.61
CA LYS A 128 2.02 18.93 4.95
C LYS A 128 2.62 19.91 5.96
N ARG A 129 1.98 20.13 7.12
CA ARG A 129 2.51 20.97 8.22
C ARG A 129 3.81 20.41 8.79
N ARG A 130 3.88 19.08 9.00
CA ARG A 130 5.09 18.38 9.48
C ARG A 130 6.24 18.46 8.48
N SER A 131 5.92 18.29 7.19
CA SER A 131 6.91 18.28 6.11
C SER A 131 7.44 19.68 5.75
N ALA A 132 6.80 20.75 6.23
CA ALA A 132 7.23 22.13 5.98
C ALA A 132 8.52 22.54 6.73
N GLY A 133 9.01 21.68 7.64
CA GLY A 133 10.22 21.93 8.41
C GLY A 133 10.05 23.07 9.43
N THR A 134 11.14 23.81 9.65
CA THR A 134 11.18 24.91 10.62
C THR A 134 11.79 26.17 10.02
N LEU A 135 11.28 27.34 10.41
CA LEU A 135 11.87 28.63 10.11
C LEU A 135 12.58 29.19 11.34
N SER A 136 13.66 29.93 11.15
CA SER A 136 14.25 30.71 12.23
C SER A 136 13.31 31.85 12.66
N ARG A 137 13.51 32.35 13.88
CA ARG A 137 12.80 33.52 14.39
C ARG A 137 12.92 34.73 13.48
N MET A 138 14.11 34.97 12.93
CA MET A 138 14.37 36.10 12.04
C MET A 138 13.52 35.98 10.77
N GLN A 139 13.57 34.84 10.11
CA GLN A 139 12.79 34.55 8.89
C GLN A 139 11.28 34.74 9.11
N MET A 140 10.72 34.08 10.14
CA MET A 140 9.27 34.10 10.34
C MET A 140 8.76 35.50 10.71
N LEU A 141 9.44 36.20 11.64
CA LEU A 141 8.97 37.51 12.09
C LEU A 141 9.17 38.58 11.01
N SER A 142 10.28 38.56 10.28
CA SER A 142 10.51 39.48 9.16
C SER A 142 9.47 39.26 8.06
N GLN A 143 9.15 38.01 7.72
CA GLN A 143 8.14 37.75 6.69
C GLN A 143 6.74 38.19 7.12
N LEU A 144 6.35 38.02 8.39
CA LEU A 144 5.07 38.52 8.90
C LEU A 144 5.01 40.06 8.87
N GLU A 145 6.12 40.73 9.15
CA GLU A 145 6.21 42.19 9.06
C GLU A 145 6.13 42.66 7.60
N ILE A 146 6.80 41.99 6.67
CA ILE A 146 6.74 42.32 5.23
C ILE A 146 5.34 42.09 4.65
N SER A 147 4.76 40.91 4.91
CA SER A 147 3.51 40.48 4.27
C SER A 147 2.25 41.06 4.90
N LEU A 148 2.24 41.25 6.23
CA LEU A 148 1.06 41.67 6.98
C LEU A 148 1.23 43.02 7.68
N ASN A 149 2.41 43.65 7.60
CA ASN A 149 2.75 44.85 8.37
C ASN A 149 2.54 44.68 9.88
N LYS A 150 2.76 43.46 10.39
CA LYS A 150 2.61 43.10 11.81
C LYS A 150 3.96 42.74 12.40
N ASN A 151 4.57 43.72 13.07
CA ASN A 151 5.76 43.48 13.89
C ASN A 151 5.43 42.64 15.14
N LYS A 152 6.47 42.23 15.87
CA LYS A 152 6.34 41.40 17.09
C LYS A 152 5.33 41.95 18.10
N ALA A 153 5.31 43.25 18.36
CA ALA A 153 4.39 43.84 19.33
C ALA A 153 2.94 43.76 18.85
N ALA A 154 2.69 44.02 17.55
CA ALA A 154 1.38 43.88 16.94
C ALA A 154 0.88 42.42 16.96
N LEU A 155 1.77 41.43 16.80
CA LEU A 155 1.42 40.01 16.91
C LEU A 155 0.99 39.64 18.34
N VAL A 156 1.73 40.10 19.36
CA VAL A 156 1.37 39.88 20.77
C VAL A 156 0.04 40.55 21.11
N ALA A 157 -0.17 41.80 20.69
CA ALA A 157 -1.42 42.50 20.92
C ALA A 157 -2.60 41.79 20.22
N ALA A 158 -2.41 41.26 19.02
CA ALA A 158 -3.43 40.46 18.34
C ALA A 158 -3.79 39.19 19.14
N ALA A 159 -2.80 38.49 19.70
CA ALA A 159 -3.04 37.34 20.57
C ALA A 159 -3.83 37.75 21.83
N GLU A 160 -3.40 38.81 22.52
CA GLU A 160 -4.02 39.30 23.76
C GLU A 160 -5.47 39.76 23.56
N ASN A 161 -5.80 40.30 22.38
CA ASN A 161 -7.16 40.70 22.05
C ASN A 161 -8.08 39.53 21.70
N ALA A 162 -7.54 38.45 21.13
CA ALA A 162 -8.33 37.35 20.58
C ALA A 162 -8.40 36.10 21.48
N MET A 163 -7.43 35.92 22.38
CA MET A 163 -7.26 34.70 23.15
C MET A 163 -7.17 35.00 24.65
N THR A 164 -7.47 34.01 25.49
CA THR A 164 -7.34 34.14 26.95
C THR A 164 -6.77 32.86 27.56
N GLY A 165 -6.43 32.90 28.85
CA GLY A 165 -6.00 31.73 29.61
C GLY A 165 -4.68 31.10 29.11
N ILE A 166 -4.59 29.78 29.21
CA ILE A 166 -3.35 29.03 28.91
C ILE A 166 -2.96 29.14 27.44
N GLU A 167 -3.93 29.17 26.51
CA GLU A 167 -3.65 29.31 25.09
C GLU A 167 -2.95 30.65 24.78
N LEU A 168 -3.44 31.74 25.36
CA LEU A 168 -2.78 33.06 25.26
C LEU A 168 -1.34 33.03 25.78
N ILE A 169 -1.12 32.42 26.94
CA ILE A 169 0.22 32.33 27.54
C ILE A 169 1.16 31.55 26.61
N LYS A 170 0.73 30.41 26.07
CA LYS A 170 1.52 29.58 25.16
C LYS A 170 1.90 30.33 23.90
N ILE A 171 0.94 30.96 23.22
CA ILE A 171 1.20 31.66 21.96
C ILE A 171 2.05 32.91 22.18
N ARG A 172 1.82 33.65 23.28
CA ARG A 172 2.61 34.85 23.61
C ARG A 172 4.07 34.48 23.87
N ASN A 173 4.32 33.45 24.68
CA ASN A 173 5.69 32.99 24.93
C ASN A 173 6.35 32.48 23.65
N TYR A 174 5.59 31.75 22.82
CA TYR A 174 6.09 31.30 21.52
C TYR A 174 6.50 32.47 20.62
N ILE A 175 5.66 33.50 20.48
CA ILE A 175 5.97 34.72 19.72
C ILE A 175 7.17 35.45 20.31
N LEU A 176 7.31 35.53 21.64
CA LEU A 176 8.34 36.32 22.29
C LEU A 176 9.71 35.64 22.35
N GLU A 177 9.75 34.31 22.54
CA GLU A 177 10.94 33.61 23.03
C GLU A 177 11.42 32.50 22.09
N THR A 178 10.57 31.93 21.24
CA THR A 178 10.98 30.81 20.37
C THR A 178 12.07 31.23 19.39
N GLN A 179 13.06 30.34 19.22
CA GLN A 179 14.14 30.51 18.26
C GLN A 179 13.79 29.93 16.87
N SER A 180 12.89 28.95 16.84
CA SER A 180 12.41 28.30 15.63
C SER A 180 10.90 28.19 15.64
N PHE A 181 10.28 28.48 14.50
CA PHE A 181 8.87 28.30 14.25
C PHE A 181 8.65 27.00 13.47
N SER A 182 7.58 26.27 13.78
CA SER A 182 7.08 25.13 13.01
C SER A 182 5.58 25.25 12.78
N LEU A 183 5.11 24.87 11.58
CA LEU A 183 3.68 24.73 11.29
C LEU A 183 3.06 23.52 12.00
N ASP A 184 3.84 22.56 12.49
CA ASP A 184 3.35 21.43 13.31
C ASP A 184 2.97 21.87 14.74
N ASN A 185 3.34 23.09 15.16
CA ASN A 185 2.88 23.63 16.44
C ASN A 185 1.42 24.09 16.35
N ASP A 186 0.51 23.39 17.06
CA ASP A 186 -0.92 23.66 17.00
C ASP A 186 -1.33 25.06 17.50
N ASN A 187 -0.66 25.60 18.52
CA ASN A 187 -0.97 26.95 19.00
C ASN A 187 -0.58 28.00 17.93
N TRP A 188 0.55 27.79 17.25
CA TRP A 188 1.00 28.66 16.17
C TRP A 188 0.09 28.57 14.95
N TRP A 189 -0.28 27.36 14.55
CA TRP A 189 -1.23 27.14 13.45
C TRP A 189 -2.57 27.84 13.74
N LYS A 190 -3.15 27.59 14.93
CA LYS A 190 -4.39 28.23 15.38
C LYS A 190 -4.29 29.75 15.41
N PHE A 191 -3.15 30.30 15.83
CA PHE A 191 -2.94 31.75 15.82
C PHE A 191 -2.93 32.31 14.39
N LEU A 192 -2.26 31.64 13.45
CA LEU A 192 -2.25 32.05 12.04
C LEU A 192 -3.65 31.99 11.41
N THR A 193 -4.41 30.93 11.68
CA THR A 193 -5.75 30.74 11.10
C THR A 193 -6.82 31.56 11.79
N ASP A 194 -6.91 31.50 13.12
CA ASP A 194 -8.07 31.99 13.87
C ASP A 194 -7.90 33.45 14.29
N VAL A 195 -6.66 33.90 14.52
CA VAL A 195 -6.35 35.27 14.99
C VAL A 195 -5.87 36.16 13.84
N LEU A 196 -5.01 35.63 12.97
CA LEU A 196 -4.52 36.37 11.79
C LEU A 196 -5.37 36.16 10.54
N HIS A 197 -6.37 35.25 10.59
CA HIS A 197 -7.32 35.00 9.51
C HIS A 197 -6.65 34.59 8.19
N LEU A 198 -5.52 33.89 8.27
CA LEU A 198 -4.83 33.35 7.10
C LEU A 198 -5.43 31.99 6.74
N ASN A 199 -5.76 31.80 5.46
CA ASN A 199 -6.13 30.47 4.97
C ASN A 199 -4.89 29.59 4.74
N GLU A 200 -5.10 28.29 4.54
CA GLU A 200 -4.02 27.32 4.33
C GLU A 200 -3.02 27.78 3.25
N LYS A 201 -3.52 28.21 2.09
CA LYS A 201 -2.67 28.65 0.99
C LYS A 201 -1.79 29.85 1.39
N GLN A 202 -2.38 30.87 1.99
CA GLN A 202 -1.66 32.04 2.46
C GLN A 202 -0.58 31.69 3.48
N ILE A 203 -0.85 30.74 4.39
CA ILE A 203 0.14 30.30 5.38
C ILE A 203 1.33 29.63 4.70
N PHE A 204 1.11 28.71 3.76
CA PHE A 204 2.21 28.03 3.08
C PHE A 204 2.97 28.93 2.10
N ASP A 205 2.29 29.84 1.40
CA ASP A 205 2.96 30.84 0.54
C ASP A 205 3.88 31.73 1.40
N LEU A 206 3.37 32.25 2.52
CA LEU A 206 4.15 33.02 3.49
C LEU A 206 5.34 32.21 4.04
N TRP A 207 5.11 30.95 4.39
CA TRP A 207 6.15 30.07 4.92
C TRP A 207 7.29 29.86 3.91
N ASN A 208 6.96 29.63 2.64
CA ASN A 208 7.93 29.41 1.58
C ASN A 208 8.73 30.67 1.26
N ASP A 209 8.08 31.84 1.23
CA ASP A 209 8.76 33.11 1.01
C ASP A 209 9.78 33.40 2.13
N ALA A 210 9.43 33.06 3.37
CA ALA A 210 10.31 33.26 4.52
C ALA A 210 11.60 32.41 4.49
N ILE A 211 11.61 31.29 3.76
CA ILE A 211 12.82 30.43 3.63
C ILE A 211 13.96 31.20 2.95
N HIS A 212 13.63 32.18 2.10
CA HIS A 212 14.58 32.92 1.29
C HIS A 212 15.06 34.24 1.90
N ILE A 213 14.60 34.55 3.12
CA ILE A 213 15.11 35.66 3.93
C ILE A 213 16.36 35.21 4.69
#